data_AF-K0I374-F1
#
_entry.id   AF-K0I374-F1
#
_cell.length_a   1.000
_cell.length_b   1.000
_cell.length_c   1.000
_cell.angle_alpha   90.00
_cell.angle_beta   90.00
_cell.angle_gamma   90.00
#
_symmetry.space_group_name_H-M   'P 1'
#
loop_
_entity.id
_entity.type
_entity.pdbx_description
1 polymer ?
#
loop_
_entity_poly.entity_id
_entity_poly.type
_entity_poly.pdbx_seq_one_letter_code
_entity_poly.pdbx_strand_id
1 'polypeptide(L)'
;MSSPKEPAPLDSLDSGSGLDALEALEGLDGLDDGGDLDALAGLDGTQEVDDPIGDIDYENLSNEEATNQEISATLAAFKARAQAEQDRFALVTDSEYWVAACFQTREQKDAFLAGLKLLQHGDKYLDGRLLAQRMGIELPPAAVPYNTSAKVDAKFAALVKDL
;
A
#
# COMPACT_ATOMS: atom_id res chain seq x y z
N MET A 1 37.01 46.89 -15.06
CA MET A 1 37.58 45.54 -14.91
C MET A 1 36.67 44.78 -13.98
N SER A 2 35.81 43.93 -14.55
CA SER A 2 34.82 43.15 -13.82
C SER A 2 35.12 41.68 -14.15
N SER A 3 35.72 40.96 -13.20
CA SER A 3 35.92 39.51 -13.35
C SER A 3 34.69 38.75 -12.84
N PRO A 4 34.32 37.61 -13.45
CA PRO A 4 33.17 36.81 -13.05
C PRO A 4 33.46 36.02 -11.77
N LYS A 5 32.41 35.85 -10.95
CA LYS A 5 32.40 34.98 -9.77
C LYS A 5 32.23 33.53 -10.23
N GLU A 6 33.20 32.67 -9.90
CA GLU A 6 33.14 31.22 -10.17
C GLU A 6 32.00 30.55 -9.37
N PRO A 7 31.33 29.51 -9.92
CA PRO A 7 30.37 28.71 -9.18
C PRO A 7 31.07 27.70 -8.25
N ALA A 8 30.44 27.45 -7.10
CA ALA A 8 30.89 26.52 -6.06
C ALA A 8 31.03 25.07 -6.57
N PRO A 9 31.93 24.26 -5.99
CA PRO A 9 32.12 22.87 -6.41
C PRO A 9 30.90 22.02 -6.04
N LEU A 10 30.43 21.25 -7.02
CA LEU A 10 29.46 20.17 -6.84
C LEU A 10 30.19 19.04 -6.10
N ASP A 11 29.90 18.89 -4.82
CA ASP A 11 30.42 17.81 -4.01
C ASP A 11 29.28 16.91 -3.51
N SER A 12 29.56 15.61 -3.60
CA SER A 12 28.81 14.44 -3.14
C SER A 12 27.38 14.25 -3.65
N LEU A 13 27.26 13.57 -4.80
CA LEU A 13 26.14 12.65 -5.00
C LEU A 13 26.32 11.53 -3.96
N ASP A 14 25.40 11.45 -3.01
CA ASP A 14 25.30 10.35 -2.06
C ASP A 14 25.01 9.05 -2.81
N SER A 15 26.09 8.34 -3.16
CA SER A 15 26.08 7.02 -3.76
C SER A 15 25.77 5.98 -2.69
N GLY A 16 24.54 6.01 -2.17
CA GLY A 16 24.10 5.17 -1.06
C GLY A 16 22.80 4.39 -1.26
N SER A 17 22.03 4.62 -2.32
CA SER A 17 20.70 4.00 -2.50
C SER A 17 20.57 3.02 -3.67
N GLY A 18 21.66 2.78 -4.41
CA GLY A 18 21.65 1.90 -5.59
C GLY A 18 22.08 0.46 -5.33
N LEU A 19 22.63 0.14 -4.15
CA LEU A 19 23.24 -1.16 -3.88
C LEU A 19 22.28 -2.15 -3.18
N ASP A 20 21.35 -1.66 -2.37
CA ASP A 20 20.37 -2.52 -1.69
C ASP A 20 19.32 -3.14 -2.65
N ALA A 21 19.13 -2.54 -3.83
CA ALA A 21 18.29 -3.12 -4.88
C ALA A 21 18.99 -4.23 -5.67
N LEU A 22 20.32 -4.31 -5.59
CA LEU A 22 21.13 -5.26 -6.35
C LEU A 22 21.35 -6.58 -5.60
N GLU A 23 21.44 -6.55 -4.26
CA GLU A 23 21.48 -7.78 -3.43
C GLU A 23 20.19 -8.62 -3.54
N ALA A 24 19.04 -8.00 -3.84
CA ALA A 24 17.80 -8.72 -4.10
C ALA A 24 17.82 -9.53 -5.42
N LEU A 25 18.80 -9.28 -6.29
CA LEU A 25 18.96 -9.96 -7.59
C LEU A 25 19.91 -11.17 -7.52
N GLU A 26 20.70 -11.31 -6.46
CA GLU A 26 21.74 -12.35 -6.33
C GLU A 26 21.16 -13.76 -6.11
N GLY A 27 19.83 -13.87 -5.91
CA GLY A 27 19.10 -15.14 -5.81
C GLY A 27 18.63 -15.75 -7.14
N LEU A 28 18.98 -15.16 -8.29
CA LEU A 28 18.50 -15.57 -9.62
C LEU A 28 19.39 -16.60 -10.35
N ASP A 29 20.28 -17.28 -9.64
CA ASP A 29 21.25 -18.25 -10.21
C ASP A 29 20.64 -19.64 -10.54
N GLY A 30 19.36 -19.70 -10.91
CA GLY A 30 18.61 -20.96 -11.03
C GLY A 30 17.63 -21.09 -12.20
N LEU A 31 17.73 -20.26 -13.23
CA LEU A 31 16.80 -20.27 -14.38
C LEU A 31 17.29 -21.11 -15.59
N ASP A 32 18.32 -21.95 -15.44
CA ASP A 32 18.92 -22.71 -16.56
C ASP A 32 18.34 -24.13 -16.78
N ASP A 33 17.30 -24.54 -16.04
CA ASP A 33 16.65 -25.84 -16.30
C ASP A 33 15.18 -25.62 -16.65
N GLY A 34 14.83 -25.89 -17.92
CA GLY A 34 13.48 -25.76 -18.48
C GLY A 34 12.46 -26.77 -17.93
N GLY A 35 12.58 -27.16 -16.65
CA GLY A 35 11.82 -28.23 -16.02
C GLY A 35 10.59 -27.78 -15.22
N ASP A 36 10.49 -26.53 -14.79
CA ASP A 36 9.49 -26.11 -13.78
C ASP A 36 8.38 -25.20 -14.31
N LEU A 37 7.95 -25.41 -15.55
CA LEU A 37 6.76 -24.73 -16.10
C LEU A 37 5.47 -25.12 -15.35
N ASP A 38 5.46 -26.29 -14.70
CA ASP A 38 4.31 -26.81 -13.93
C ASP A 38 4.20 -26.20 -12.52
N ALA A 39 5.30 -25.65 -11.97
CA ALA A 39 5.29 -24.95 -10.69
C ALA A 39 4.66 -23.54 -10.78
N LEU A 40 4.61 -22.96 -11.98
CA LEU A 40 3.92 -21.70 -12.26
C LEU A 40 2.39 -21.86 -12.34
N ALA A 41 1.87 -23.08 -12.50
CA ALA A 41 0.43 -23.33 -12.62
C ALA A 41 -0.37 -23.01 -11.33
N GLY A 42 0.32 -22.87 -10.19
CA GLY A 42 -0.27 -22.44 -8.91
C GLY A 42 -0.31 -20.92 -8.71
N LEU A 43 0.34 -20.14 -9.58
CA LEU A 43 0.33 -18.68 -9.58
C LEU A 43 -0.80 -18.15 -10.48
N ASP A 44 -2.01 -18.69 -10.35
CA ASP A 44 -3.21 -18.05 -10.92
C ASP A 44 -3.64 -16.88 -10.02
N GLY A 45 -2.76 -15.89 -9.96
CA GLY A 45 -3.12 -14.52 -9.64
C GLY A 45 -3.42 -13.82 -10.95
N THR A 46 -4.57 -14.13 -11.57
CA THR A 46 -5.18 -13.26 -12.58
C THR A 46 -5.68 -11.97 -11.91
N GLN A 47 -4.74 -11.24 -11.32
CA GLN A 47 -4.91 -9.82 -11.12
C GLN A 47 -4.98 -9.25 -12.54
N GLU A 48 -6.06 -8.53 -12.89
CA GLU A 48 -6.04 -7.70 -14.10
C GLU A 48 -4.97 -6.64 -13.87
N VAL A 49 -3.73 -6.99 -14.21
CA VAL A 49 -2.59 -6.09 -14.17
C VAL A 49 -2.66 -5.35 -15.49
N ASP A 50 -2.94 -4.06 -15.40
CA ASP A 50 -2.87 -3.15 -16.55
C ASP A 50 -1.54 -3.36 -17.28
N ASP A 51 -1.62 -3.68 -18.58
CA ASP A 51 -0.46 -3.99 -19.41
C ASP A 51 0.26 -2.68 -19.73
N PRO A 52 1.44 -2.42 -19.16
CA PRO A 52 2.11 -1.14 -19.32
C PRO A 52 2.53 -0.86 -20.76
N ILE A 53 2.59 -1.86 -21.64
CA ILE A 53 3.01 -1.70 -23.04
C ILE A 53 1.88 -1.91 -24.06
N GLY A 54 0.66 -2.21 -23.60
CA GLY A 54 -0.47 -2.57 -24.47
C GLY A 54 -0.90 -1.47 -25.45
N ASP A 55 -0.56 -0.21 -25.17
CA ASP A 55 -0.94 0.97 -25.96
C ASP A 55 0.16 1.46 -26.93
N ILE A 56 1.28 0.75 -27.08
CA ILE A 56 2.39 1.19 -27.94
C ILE A 56 2.07 0.92 -29.42
N ASP A 57 2.18 1.96 -30.26
CA ASP A 57 1.93 1.89 -31.71
C ASP A 57 3.18 1.42 -32.48
N TYR A 58 3.39 0.11 -32.49
CA TYR A 58 4.52 -0.53 -33.18
C TYR A 58 4.54 -0.33 -34.70
N GLU A 59 3.39 -0.05 -35.32
CA GLU A 59 3.26 0.04 -36.78
C GLU A 59 3.77 1.39 -37.33
N ASN A 60 3.78 2.43 -36.49
CA ASN A 60 4.13 3.79 -36.90
C ASN A 60 5.42 4.32 -36.24
N LEU A 61 6.12 3.50 -35.46
CA LEU A 61 7.37 3.86 -34.77
C LEU A 61 8.56 3.11 -35.35
N SER A 62 9.74 3.73 -35.33
CA SER A 62 10.97 2.97 -35.54
C SER A 62 11.24 2.04 -34.34
N ASN A 63 12.02 0.98 -34.56
CA ASN A 63 12.35 0.03 -33.48
C ASN A 63 12.97 0.72 -32.26
N GLU A 64 13.84 1.71 -32.47
CA GLU A 64 14.47 2.46 -31.38
C GLU A 64 13.44 3.30 -30.60
N GLU A 65 12.46 3.89 -31.29
CA GLU A 65 11.39 4.67 -30.64
C GLU A 65 10.42 3.78 -29.88
N ALA A 66 10.03 2.63 -30.45
CA ALA A 66 9.18 1.65 -29.79
C ALA A 66 9.84 1.11 -28.52
N THR A 67 11.10 0.68 -28.57
CA THR A 67 11.84 0.20 -27.39
C THR A 67 11.97 1.29 -26.31
N ASN A 68 12.21 2.54 -26.70
CA ASN A 68 12.26 3.63 -25.72
C ASN A 68 10.91 3.88 -25.04
N GLN A 69 9.79 3.72 -25.77
CA GLN A 69 8.45 3.81 -25.19
C GLN A 69 8.13 2.63 -24.27
N GLU A 70 8.51 1.40 -24.63
CA GLU A 70 8.36 0.22 -23.77
C GLU A 70 9.08 0.38 -22.43
N ILE A 71 10.34 0.81 -22.48
CA ILE A 71 11.15 1.04 -21.28
C ILE A 71 10.51 2.14 -20.42
N SER A 72 10.07 3.22 -21.05
CA SER A 72 9.47 4.36 -20.35
C SER A 72 8.14 3.99 -19.68
N ALA A 73 7.27 3.27 -20.39
CA ALA A 73 5.96 2.87 -19.90
C ALA A 73 6.07 1.82 -18.79
N THR A 74 6.98 0.85 -18.95
CA THR A 74 7.30 -0.13 -17.91
C THR A 74 7.82 0.56 -16.64
N LEU A 75 8.79 1.48 -16.77
CA LEU A 75 9.33 2.23 -15.65
C LEU A 75 8.26 3.08 -14.95
N ALA A 76 7.38 3.73 -15.72
CA ALA A 76 6.27 4.51 -15.18
C ALA A 76 5.32 3.64 -14.35
N ALA A 77 4.96 2.44 -14.86
CA ALA A 77 4.11 1.50 -14.14
C ALA A 77 4.75 0.99 -12.85
N PHE A 78 6.07 0.70 -12.84
CA PHE A 78 6.78 0.35 -11.60
C PHE A 78 6.77 1.49 -10.58
N LYS A 79 7.04 2.73 -11.01
CA LYS A 79 6.97 3.90 -10.12
C LYS A 79 5.57 4.13 -9.56
N ALA A 80 4.54 4.00 -10.40
CA ALA A 80 3.15 4.15 -9.98
C ALA A 80 2.77 3.10 -8.94
N ARG A 81 3.14 1.83 -9.15
CA ARG A 81 2.92 0.75 -8.17
C ARG A 81 3.69 1.00 -6.87
N ALA A 82 4.95 1.42 -6.95
CA ALA A 82 5.76 1.73 -5.78
C ALA A 82 5.18 2.90 -4.97
N GLN A 83 4.70 3.95 -5.64
CA GLN A 83 4.04 5.08 -4.98
C GLN A 83 2.72 4.67 -4.34
N ALA A 84 1.87 3.91 -5.04
CA ALA A 84 0.61 3.43 -4.49
C ALA A 84 0.84 2.51 -3.28
N GLU A 85 1.90 1.71 -3.30
CA GLU A 85 2.33 0.88 -2.18
C GLU A 85 2.82 1.74 -1.01
N GLN A 86 3.62 2.77 -1.27
CA GLN A 86 4.07 3.72 -0.24
C GLN A 86 2.91 4.51 0.37
N ASP A 87 1.98 5.01 -0.43
CA ASP A 87 0.79 5.73 0.05
C ASP A 87 -0.08 4.81 0.91
N ARG A 88 -0.21 3.54 0.52
CA ARG A 88 -0.90 2.53 1.33
C ARG A 88 -0.14 2.23 2.61
N PHE A 89 1.17 2.07 2.54
CA PHE A 89 2.00 1.83 3.71
C PHE A 89 1.90 3.00 4.70
N ALA A 90 1.92 4.24 4.21
CA ALA A 90 1.69 5.43 5.01
C ALA A 90 0.30 5.39 5.66
N LEU A 91 -0.76 5.12 4.91
CA LEU A 91 -2.13 5.06 5.43
C LEU A 91 -2.34 3.97 6.51
N VAL A 92 -1.64 2.84 6.39
CA VAL A 92 -1.74 1.70 7.33
C VAL A 92 -0.83 1.87 8.55
N THR A 93 0.33 2.50 8.36
CA THR A 93 1.35 2.67 9.41
C THR A 93 1.19 3.99 10.17
N ASP A 94 0.37 4.90 9.65
CA ASP A 94 -0.02 6.12 10.33
C ASP A 94 -0.96 5.78 11.50
N SER A 95 -0.32 5.49 12.63
CA SER A 95 -0.95 5.25 13.92
C SER A 95 -1.57 6.51 14.55
N GLU A 96 -1.77 7.60 13.82
CA GLU A 96 -2.24 8.89 14.38
C GLU A 96 -3.76 8.96 14.63
N TYR A 97 -4.56 8.05 14.07
CA TYR A 97 -6.03 8.15 14.13
C TYR A 97 -6.66 7.40 15.32
N TRP A 98 -6.32 7.78 16.56
CA TRP A 98 -7.01 7.29 17.77
C TRP A 98 -7.18 8.39 18.81
N VAL A 99 -8.18 8.21 19.67
CA VAL A 99 -8.43 9.08 20.83
C VAL A 99 -8.51 8.24 22.09
N ALA A 100 -7.90 8.70 23.17
CA ALA A 100 -7.99 8.04 24.48
C ALA A 100 -8.64 8.96 25.51
N ALA A 101 -9.57 8.39 26.28
CA ALA A 101 -10.14 9.02 27.47
C ALA A 101 -9.41 8.51 28.72
N CYS A 102 -8.84 9.42 29.50
CA CYS A 102 -8.14 9.10 30.75
C CYS A 102 -9.04 9.36 31.96
N PHE A 103 -9.21 8.34 32.81
CA PHE A 103 -9.98 8.42 34.05
C PHE A 103 -9.06 8.23 35.25
N GLN A 104 -9.42 8.81 36.40
CA GLN A 104 -8.61 8.64 37.62
C GLN A 104 -8.82 7.26 38.25
N THR A 105 -10.01 6.68 38.08
CA THR A 105 -10.36 5.36 38.63
C THR A 105 -11.06 4.48 37.61
N ARG A 106 -11.07 3.16 37.87
CA ARG A 106 -11.78 2.19 37.03
C ARG A 106 -13.29 2.42 37.05
N GLU A 107 -13.84 2.77 38.21
CA GLU A 107 -15.27 3.00 38.40
C GLU A 107 -15.75 4.19 37.55
N GLN A 108 -14.94 5.23 37.41
CA GLN A 108 -15.24 6.36 36.51
C GLN A 108 -15.25 5.91 35.04
N LYS A 109 -14.26 5.11 34.62
CA LYS A 109 -14.21 4.53 33.27
C LYS A 109 -15.45 3.67 32.99
N ASP A 110 -15.78 2.77 33.92
CA ASP A 110 -16.86 1.81 33.74
C ASP A 110 -18.23 2.51 33.76
N ALA A 111 -18.42 3.53 34.62
CA ALA A 111 -19.63 4.35 34.63
C ALA A 111 -19.80 5.15 33.32
N PHE A 112 -18.70 5.71 32.77
CA PHE A 112 -18.71 6.40 31.49
C PHE A 112 -19.12 5.46 30.34
N LEU A 113 -18.49 4.29 30.25
CA LEU A 113 -18.79 3.29 29.23
C LEU A 113 -20.22 2.72 29.37
N ALA A 114 -20.69 2.52 30.60
CA ALA A 114 -22.06 2.09 30.88
C ALA A 114 -23.08 3.14 30.44
N GLY A 115 -22.84 4.42 30.74
CA GLY A 115 -23.71 5.53 30.36
C GLY A 115 -23.88 5.65 28.84
N LEU A 116 -22.80 5.40 28.09
CA LEU A 116 -22.82 5.37 26.62
C LEU A 116 -23.32 4.05 26.02
N LYS A 117 -23.59 3.04 26.87
CA LYS A 117 -23.96 1.67 26.45
C LYS A 117 -22.92 1.05 25.50
N LEU A 118 -21.64 1.27 25.80
CA LEU A 118 -20.49 0.81 25.01
C LEU A 118 -19.71 -0.33 25.66
N LEU A 119 -20.00 -0.71 26.91
CA LEU A 119 -19.31 -1.81 27.60
C LEU A 119 -19.30 -3.13 26.81
N GLN A 120 -20.38 -3.41 26.08
CA GLN A 120 -20.52 -4.60 25.24
C GLN A 120 -19.64 -4.60 23.97
N HIS A 121 -19.10 -3.43 23.61
CA HIS A 121 -18.29 -3.23 22.40
C HIS A 121 -16.79 -3.14 22.70
N GLY A 122 -16.38 -3.20 23.96
CA GLY A 122 -14.99 -3.14 24.40
C GLY A 122 -14.78 -2.18 25.58
N ASP A 123 -13.59 -2.22 26.19
CA ASP A 123 -13.24 -1.37 27.33
C ASP A 123 -12.03 -0.44 27.08
N LYS A 124 -11.22 -0.73 26.06
CA LYS A 124 -9.98 -0.01 25.74
C LYS A 124 -9.92 0.49 24.29
N TYR A 125 -10.30 -0.37 23.34
CA TYR A 125 -10.39 -0.01 21.93
C TYR A 125 -11.85 -0.11 21.51
N LEU A 126 -12.41 1.02 21.09
CA LEU A 126 -13.81 1.15 20.68
C LEU A 126 -13.86 1.70 19.26
N ASP A 127 -14.85 1.25 18.49
CA ASP A 127 -15.14 1.83 17.20
C ASP A 127 -15.65 3.28 17.38
N GLY A 128 -14.89 4.25 16.86
CA GLY A 128 -15.25 5.67 16.90
C GLY A 128 -16.58 5.99 16.20
N ARG A 129 -17.01 5.17 15.23
CA ARG A 129 -18.30 5.33 14.54
C ARG A 129 -19.47 5.00 15.47
N LEU A 130 -19.34 3.93 16.26
CA LEU A 130 -20.34 3.58 17.27
C LEU A 130 -20.41 4.66 18.36
N LEU A 131 -19.25 5.16 18.81
CA LEU A 131 -19.20 6.25 19.77
C LEU A 131 -19.89 7.52 19.23
N ALA A 132 -19.59 7.92 17.99
CA ALA A 132 -20.21 9.07 17.35
C ALA A 132 -21.73 8.93 17.23
N GLN A 133 -22.21 7.75 16.84
CA GLN A 133 -23.65 7.45 16.80
C GLN A 133 -24.30 7.58 18.18
N ARG A 134 -23.66 7.09 19.24
CA ARG A 134 -24.17 7.21 20.62
C ARG A 134 -24.21 8.66 21.10
N MET A 135 -23.28 9.48 20.64
CA MET A 135 -23.18 10.90 21.00
C MET A 135 -24.00 11.82 20.09
N GLY A 136 -24.61 11.29 19.02
CA GLY A 136 -25.35 12.08 18.03
C GLY A 136 -24.45 13.00 17.19
N ILE A 137 -23.19 12.61 16.97
CA ILE A 137 -22.20 13.36 16.20
C ILE A 137 -22.18 12.82 14.76
N GLU A 138 -22.31 13.71 13.79
CA GLU A 138 -22.12 13.37 12.37
C GLU A 138 -20.62 13.33 12.05
N LEU A 139 -20.14 12.18 11.56
CA LEU A 139 -18.75 12.02 11.13
C LEU A 139 -18.59 12.41 9.65
N PRO A 140 -17.46 13.03 9.28
CA PRO A 140 -17.16 13.27 7.87
C PRO A 140 -17.06 11.93 7.11
N PRO A 141 -17.50 11.88 5.84
CA PRO A 141 -17.36 10.68 5.02
C PRO A 141 -15.87 10.40 4.79
N ALA A 142 -15.45 9.16 5.05
CA ALA A 142 -14.12 8.67 4.76
C ALA A 142 -14.21 7.45 3.84
N ALA A 143 -13.49 7.49 2.72
CA ALA A 143 -13.34 6.38 1.79
C ALA A 143 -11.89 5.89 1.84
N VAL A 144 -11.55 5.16 2.91
CA VAL A 144 -10.24 4.52 3.05
C VAL A 144 -10.28 3.25 2.20
N PRO A 145 -9.49 3.14 1.12
CA PRO A 145 -9.47 1.94 0.29
C PRO A 145 -8.93 0.77 1.10
N TYR A 146 -9.80 -0.18 1.46
CA TYR A 146 -9.39 -1.43 2.09
C TYR A 146 -8.97 -2.42 1.00
N ASN A 147 -7.77 -2.97 1.10
CA ASN A 147 -7.34 -4.00 0.16
C ASN A 147 -8.06 -5.33 0.49
N THR A 148 -9.08 -5.66 -0.31
CA THR A 148 -9.79 -6.95 -0.24
C THR A 148 -9.08 -8.05 -1.03
N SER A 149 -7.82 -7.87 -1.45
CA SER A 149 -7.06 -8.89 -2.19
C SER A 149 -6.87 -10.19 -1.42
N ALA A 150 -7.12 -10.20 -0.11
CA ALA A 150 -7.32 -11.43 0.63
C ALA A 150 -8.58 -12.11 0.12
N LYS A 151 -8.40 -13.11 -0.76
CA LYS A 151 -9.46 -14.01 -1.23
C LYS A 151 -10.27 -14.44 -0.01
N VAL A 152 -11.57 -14.10 -0.01
CA VAL A 152 -12.45 -14.49 1.07
C VAL A 152 -12.42 -16.01 1.18
N ASP A 153 -11.93 -16.50 2.31
CA ASP A 153 -11.84 -17.93 2.54
C ASP A 153 -13.26 -18.52 2.52
N ALA A 154 -13.46 -19.50 1.63
CA ALA A 154 -14.76 -20.10 1.38
C ALA A 154 -15.38 -20.74 2.62
N LYS A 155 -14.55 -21.22 3.57
CA LYS A 155 -15.03 -21.80 4.83
C LYS A 155 -15.58 -20.72 5.74
N PHE A 156 -14.89 -19.58 5.85
CA PHE A 156 -15.38 -18.45 6.65
C PHE A 156 -16.60 -17.77 6.01
N ALA A 157 -16.66 -17.69 4.67
CA ALA A 157 -17.84 -17.19 3.96
C ALA A 157 -19.09 -18.06 4.16
N ALA A 158 -18.91 -19.38 4.27
CA ALA A 158 -20.02 -20.30 4.53
C ALA A 158 -20.65 -20.08 5.92
N LEU A 159 -19.84 -19.75 6.93
CA LEU A 159 -20.31 -19.53 8.31
C LEU A 159 -21.21 -18.28 8.45
N VAL A 160 -21.07 -17.28 7.57
CA VAL A 160 -21.87 -16.05 7.62
C VAL A 160 -23.26 -16.24 7.03
N LYS A 161 -23.47 -17.27 6.18
CA LYS A 161 -24.77 -17.56 5.55
C LYS A 161 -25.77 -18.24 6.47
N ASP A 162 -25.31 -18.74 7.61
CA ASP A 162 -26.11 -19.52 8.58
C ASP A 162 -26.53 -18.69 9.82
N LEU A 163 -26.40 -17.35 9.76
CA LEU A 163 -26.79 -16.39 10.80
C LEU A 163 -28.03 -15.58 10.44
#